data_AF-A0A2U8DLR5-F1
#
_entry.id   AF-A0A2U8DLR5-F1
#
_cell.length_a   1.000
_cell.length_b   1.000
_cell.length_c   1.000
_cell.angle_alpha   90.00
_cell.angle_beta   90.00
_cell.angle_gamma   90.00
#
_symmetry.space_group_name_H-M   'P 1'
#
loop_
_entity.id
_entity.type
_entity.pdbx_description
1 polymer ?
#
loop_
_entity_poly.entity_id
_entity_poly.type
_entity_poly.pdbx_seq_one_letter_code
_entity_poly.pdbx_strand_id
1 'polypeptide(L)'
;MKEILELSREIQNEIFEYDIKNAFENINSLINSLSNALTSIPQEYAVNMNEIFNYMNISLENKDYLIYSDILKYELEPLIHKIEVCK
;
A
#
# COMPACT_ATOMS: atom_id res chain seq x y z
N MET A 1 -1.43 -5.64 -10.15
CA MET A 1 -1.60 -4.19 -9.94
C MET A 1 -3.03 -3.86 -9.55
N LYS A 2 -4.03 -4.27 -10.34
CA LYS A 2 -5.44 -4.23 -9.91
C LYS A 2 -5.71 -4.82 -8.50
N GLU A 3 -5.17 -6.01 -8.21
CA GLU A 3 -5.27 -6.65 -6.89
C GLU A 3 -4.71 -5.79 -5.74
N ILE A 4 -3.59 -5.10 -5.97
CA ILE A 4 -2.97 -4.19 -4.99
C ILE A 4 -3.91 -3.02 -4.69
N LEU A 5 -4.59 -2.48 -5.72
CA LEU A 5 -5.55 -1.39 -5.56
C LEU A 5 -6.82 -1.85 -4.84
N GLU A 6 -7.27 -3.09 -5.08
CA GLU A 6 -8.42 -3.68 -4.38
C GLU A 6 -8.09 -3.87 -2.89
N LEU A 7 -6.97 -4.53 -2.57
CA LEU A 7 -6.49 -4.69 -1.18
C LEU A 7 -6.29 -3.35 -0.47
N SER A 8 -5.72 -2.36 -1.17
CA SER A 8 -5.55 -1.00 -0.63
C SER A 8 -6.88 -0.40 -0.17
N ARG A 9 -7.95 -0.56 -0.95
CA ARG A 9 -9.28 -0.03 -0.62
C ARG A 9 -9.95 -0.81 0.50
N GLU A 10 -9.79 -2.13 0.52
CA GLU A 10 -10.32 -2.98 1.60
C GLU A 10 -9.70 -2.58 2.94
N ILE A 11 -8.38 -2.44 3.01
CA ILE A 11 -7.68 -2.00 4.23
C ILE A 11 -8.15 -0.61 4.68
N GLN A 12 -8.29 0.34 3.75
CA GLN A 12 -8.80 1.67 4.07
C GLN A 12 -10.21 1.58 4.70
N ASN A 13 -11.12 0.82 4.10
CA ASN A 13 -12.48 0.64 4.62
C ASN A 13 -12.47 -0.01 6.01
N GLU A 14 -11.68 -1.06 6.21
CA GLU A 14 -11.56 -1.75 7.50
C GLU A 14 -11.01 -0.83 8.59
N ILE A 15 -10.05 0.05 8.27
CA ILE A 15 -9.55 1.07 9.20
C ILE A 15 -10.67 2.06 9.57
N PHE A 16 -11.45 2.55 8.60
CA PHE A 16 -12.55 3.49 8.86
C PHE A 16 -13.72 2.86 9.61
N GLU A 17 -13.96 1.56 9.41
CA GLU A 17 -14.95 0.76 10.14
C GLU A 17 -14.45 0.26 11.50
N TYR A 18 -13.21 0.60 11.87
CA TYR A 18 -12.52 0.14 13.08
C TYR A 18 -12.31 -1.39 13.16
N ASP A 19 -12.39 -2.10 12.04
CA ASP A 19 -12.03 -3.52 11.94
C ASP A 19 -10.51 -3.71 11.76
N ILE A 20 -9.76 -3.28 12.78
CA ILE A 20 -8.30 -3.28 12.76
C ILE A 20 -7.73 -4.70 12.62
N LYS A 21 -8.45 -5.72 13.09
CA LYS A 21 -8.00 -7.10 12.99
C LYS A 21 -7.94 -7.54 11.52
N ASN A 22 -9.02 -7.37 10.77
CA ASN A 22 -9.03 -7.75 9.35
C ASN A 22 -8.08 -6.85 8.55
N ALA A 23 -8.00 -5.55 8.90
CA ALA A 23 -7.02 -4.64 8.31
C ALA A 23 -5.59 -5.21 8.40
N PHE A 24 -5.18 -5.72 9.56
CA PHE A 24 -3.85 -6.33 9.71
C PHE A 24 -3.65 -7.60 8.88
N GLU A 25 -4.68 -8.44 8.73
CA GLU A 25 -4.63 -9.63 7.88
C GLU A 25 -4.41 -9.22 6.41
N ASN A 26 -5.14 -8.21 5.94
CA ASN A 26 -5.02 -7.70 4.58
C ASN A 26 -3.74 -6.91 4.33
N ILE A 27 -3.22 -6.19 5.33
CA ILE A 27 -1.93 -5.48 5.25
C ILE A 27 -0.78 -6.45 4.95
N ASN A 28 -0.75 -7.62 5.61
CA ASN A 28 0.25 -8.63 5.31
C ASN A 28 0.15 -9.13 3.86
N SER A 29 -1.08 -9.36 3.39
CA SER A 29 -1.33 -9.75 1.99
C SER A 29 -0.87 -8.67 1.01
N LEU A 30 -1.16 -7.40 1.30
CA LEU A 30 -0.73 -6.25 0.50
C LEU A 30 0.80 -6.17 0.41
N ILE A 31 1.51 -6.31 1.53
CA ILE A 31 2.99 -6.27 1.56
C ILE A 31 3.58 -7.38 0.70
N ASN A 32 3.02 -8.59 0.74
CA ASN A 32 3.44 -9.71 -0.09
C ASN A 32 3.21 -9.42 -1.57
N SER A 33 2.02 -8.93 -1.94
CA SER A 33 1.69 -8.58 -3.33
C SER A 33 2.57 -7.45 -3.87
N LEU A 34 2.89 -6.44 -3.05
CA LEU A 34 3.81 -5.37 -3.43
C LEU A 34 5.26 -5.87 -3.57
N SER A 35 5.72 -6.74 -2.66
CA SER A 35 7.06 -7.34 -2.72
C SER A 35 7.26 -8.19 -3.99
N ASN A 36 6.23 -8.93 -4.39
CA ASN A 36 6.23 -9.65 -5.65
C ASN A 36 6.25 -8.68 -6.85
N ALA A 37 5.46 -7.61 -6.79
CA ALA A 37 5.39 -6.62 -7.86
C ALA A 37 6.71 -5.87 -8.07
N LEU A 38 7.48 -5.59 -6.99
CA LEU A 38 8.78 -4.90 -7.05
C LEU A 38 9.75 -5.52 -8.06
N THR A 39 9.72 -6.84 -8.24
CA THR A 39 10.59 -7.54 -9.21
C THR A 39 10.31 -7.16 -10.67
N SER A 40 9.16 -6.55 -10.95
CA SER A 40 8.63 -6.23 -12.27
C SER A 40 8.37 -4.74 -12.49
N ILE A 41 8.75 -3.90 -11.52
CA ILE A 41 8.58 -2.45 -11.57
C ILE A 41 9.84 -1.82 -12.19
N PRO A 42 9.70 -0.84 -13.10
CA PRO A 42 10.84 -0.10 -13.63
C PRO A 42 11.66 0.57 -12.52
N GLN A 43 12.99 0.59 -12.69
CA GLN A 43 13.90 1.08 -11.65
C GLN A 43 13.64 2.54 -11.25
N GLU A 44 13.09 3.36 -12.15
CA GLU A 44 12.70 4.74 -11.86
C GLU A 44 11.61 4.88 -10.79
N TYR A 45 10.75 3.86 -10.63
CA TYR A 45 9.68 3.85 -9.61
C TYR A 45 10.06 3.09 -8.33
N ALA A 46 11.18 2.35 -8.35
CA ALA A 46 11.61 1.55 -7.21
C ALA A 46 11.96 2.40 -5.98
N VAL A 47 12.54 3.59 -6.19
CA VAL A 47 12.86 4.53 -5.11
C VAL A 47 11.59 5.00 -4.41
N ASN A 48 10.59 5.47 -5.19
CA ASN A 48 9.30 5.90 -4.64
C ASN A 48 8.57 4.76 -3.91
N MET A 49 8.62 3.55 -4.45
CA MET A 49 7.98 2.39 -3.80
C MET A 49 8.65 2.08 -2.45
N ASN A 50 9.97 2.14 -2.36
CA ASN A 50 10.70 1.95 -1.10
C ASN A 50 10.38 3.04 -0.07
N GLU A 51 10.23 4.29 -0.48
CA GLU A 51 9.81 5.38 0.41
C GLU A 51 8.40 5.14 0.96
N ILE A 52 7.46 4.73 0.10
CA ILE A 52 6.08 4.40 0.51
C ILE A 52 6.09 3.25 1.53
N PHE A 53 6.86 2.18 1.28
CA PHE A 53 7.00 1.09 2.24
C PHE A 53 7.54 1.56 3.59
N ASN A 54 8.52 2.46 3.59
CA ASN A 54 9.06 3.02 4.81
C ASN A 54 7.98 3.81 5.59
N TYR A 55 7.18 4.63 4.92
CA TYR A 55 6.07 5.35 5.55
C TYR A 55 4.97 4.41 6.07
N MET A 56 4.65 3.35 5.34
CA MET A 56 3.74 2.30 5.78
C MET A 56 4.26 1.62 7.05
N ASN A 57 5.56 1.30 7.11
CA ASN A 57 6.14 0.67 8.29
C ASN A 57 6.13 1.60 9.51
N ILE A 58 6.54 2.87 9.33
CA ILE A 58 6.53 3.88 10.40
C ILE A 58 5.12 4.07 10.97
N SER A 59 4.09 4.16 10.11
CA SER A 59 2.71 4.32 10.58
C SER A 59 2.21 3.08 11.33
N LEU A 60 2.53 1.88 10.87
CA LEU A 60 2.19 0.64 11.59
C LEU A 60 2.87 0.53 12.96
N GLU A 61 4.17 0.82 13.03
CA GLU A 61 4.94 0.78 14.28
C GLU A 61 4.34 1.75 15.33
N ASN A 62 3.88 2.92 14.88
CA ASN A 62 3.22 3.91 15.72
C ASN A 62 1.72 3.67 15.93
N LYS A 63 1.14 2.64 15.31
CA LYS A 63 -0.31 2.35 15.30
C LYS A 63 -1.16 3.50 14.76
N ASP A 64 -0.60 4.30 13.86
CA ASP A 64 -1.28 5.42 13.23
C ASP A 64 -2.01 4.97 11.96
N TYR A 65 -3.16 4.31 12.17
CA TYR A 65 -3.92 3.67 11.09
C TYR A 65 -4.54 4.69 10.12
N LEU A 66 -4.87 5.89 10.59
CA LEU A 66 -5.39 6.94 9.71
C LEU A 66 -4.31 7.42 8.74
N ILE A 67 -3.09 7.64 9.23
CA ILE A 67 -1.95 7.95 8.37
C ILE A 67 -1.63 6.78 7.43
N TYR A 68 -1.73 5.53 7.89
CA TYR A 68 -1.56 4.37 7.02
C TYR A 68 -2.57 4.39 5.86
N SER A 69 -3.85 4.66 6.16
CA SER A 69 -4.91 4.81 5.16
C SER A 69 -4.62 5.96 4.18
N ASP A 70 -4.13 7.09 4.66
CA ASP A 70 -3.74 8.22 3.80
C ASP A 70 -2.57 7.86 2.86
N ILE A 71 -1.55 7.15 3.36
CA ILE A 71 -0.43 6.68 2.55
C ILE A 71 -0.92 5.75 1.44
N LEU A 72 -1.81 4.80 1.77
CA LEU A 72 -2.42 3.93 0.77
C LEU A 72 -3.13 4.74 -0.31
N LYS A 73 -3.92 5.74 0.10
CA LYS A 73 -4.77 6.51 -0.82
C LYS A 73 -4.01 7.49 -1.70
N TYR A 74 -3.09 8.24 -1.11
CA TYR A 74 -2.51 9.43 -1.74
C TYR A 74 -1.08 9.20 -2.24
N GLU A 75 -0.39 8.17 -1.75
CA GLU A 75 0.96 7.84 -2.21
C GLU A 75 0.98 6.56 -3.04
N LEU A 76 0.43 5.45 -2.49
CA LEU A 76 0.49 4.15 -3.14
C LEU A 76 -0.40 4.08 -4.38
N GLU A 77 -1.70 4.38 -4.26
CA GLU A 77 -2.62 4.32 -5.41
C GLU A 77 -2.10 5.16 -6.60
N PRO A 78 -1.67 6.43 -6.44
CA PRO A 78 -1.17 7.21 -7.57
C PRO A 78 0.11 6.65 -8.20
N LEU A 79 1.03 6.09 -7.40
CA LEU A 79 2.23 5.45 -7.94
C LEU A 79 1.87 4.23 -8.79
N ILE A 80 0.96 3.38 -8.31
CA ILE A 80 0.49 2.20 -9.05
C ILE A 80 -0.13 2.60 -10.39
N HIS A 81 -0.96 3.65 -10.43
CA HIS A 81 -1.52 4.15 -11.69
C HIS A 81 -0.44 4.66 -12.65
N LYS A 82 0.59 5.37 -12.16
CA LYS A 82 1.72 5.81 -13.01
C LYS A 82 2.44 4.62 -13.64
N ILE A 83 2.68 3.56 -12.86
CA ILE A 83 3.33 2.35 -13.34
C ILE A 83 2.47 1.64 -14.40
N GLU A 84 1.15 1.59 -14.23
CA GLU A 84 0.24 0.98 -15.22
C GLU A 84 0.15 1.78 -16.52
N VAL A 85 0.17 3.11 -16.45
CA VAL A 85 0.08 3.98 -17.65
C VAL A 85 1.37 3.94 -18.48
N CYS A 86 2.52 3.66 -17.86
CA CYS A 86 3.81 3.57 -18.54
C CYS A 86 4.17 2.16 -19.06
N LYS A 87 3.33 1.14 -18.79
CA LYS A 87 3.46 -0.21 -19.36
C LYS A 87 2.67 -0.35 -20.66
#